data_AF-R9PCB1-F1
#
_entry.id   AF-R9PCB1-F1
#
_cell.length_a   1.000
_cell.length_b   1.000
_cell.length_c   1.000
_cell.angle_alpha   90.00
_cell.angle_beta   90.00
_cell.angle_gamma   90.00
#
_symmetry.space_group_name_H-M   'P 1'
#
loop_
_entity.id
_entity.type
_entity.pdbx_description
1 polymer ?
#
loop_
_entity_poly.entity_id
_entity_poly.type
_entity_poly.pdbx_seq_one_letter_code
_entity_poly.pdbx_strand_id
1 'polypeptide(L)'
;MLTVTSSGWSLPFFTTEPPSEHTDTAKMATINNLDIAAANAAGGGAADHPKSPISDEYRARLERSLGHRPDRHELEEKNILKPGNLAPSLQAARDELEKSQRADKLEGRLERRPEREDLVSRGILKDQSVAPSLQAKRDELQKSQLTDKLEGRLERRPEKEDLVNRGILKDQSVAPALQGKKEELERARLGNQLQKDLESRPNADSLRQKGILPHQEEQ
;
A
#
# COMPACT_ATOMS: atom_id res chain seq x y z
N MET A 1 -38.53 7.98 9.02
CA MET A 1 -39.04 6.62 8.76
C MET A 1 -38.40 6.14 7.46
N LEU A 2 -37.34 5.34 7.57
CA LEU A 2 -36.63 4.77 6.42
C LEU A 2 -37.25 3.40 6.09
N THR A 3 -37.68 3.21 4.85
CA THR A 3 -38.05 1.88 4.34
C THR A 3 -37.07 1.50 3.24
N VAL A 4 -36.11 0.66 3.61
CA VAL A 4 -35.16 -0.03 2.74
C VAL A 4 -35.90 -1.17 2.05
N THR A 5 -36.06 -1.12 0.73
CA THR A 5 -36.55 -2.25 -0.06
C THR A 5 -35.35 -3.08 -0.52
N SER A 6 -35.13 -4.19 0.18
CA SER A 6 -34.16 -5.24 -0.11
C SER A 6 -34.72 -6.15 -1.21
N SER A 7 -34.18 -6.04 -2.43
CA SER A 7 -34.48 -6.95 -3.54
C SER A 7 -33.48 -8.11 -3.52
N GLY A 8 -33.84 -9.19 -2.82
CA GLY A 8 -33.06 -10.42 -2.77
C GLY A 8 -32.96 -11.08 -4.14
N TRP A 9 -31.73 -11.30 -4.62
CA TRP A 9 -31.47 -12.21 -5.72
C TRP A 9 -31.44 -13.64 -5.18
N SER A 10 -32.50 -14.37 -5.52
CA SER A 10 -32.64 -15.80 -5.28
C SER A 10 -31.81 -16.55 -6.33
N LEU A 11 -30.72 -17.19 -5.90
CA LEU A 11 -29.95 -18.15 -6.71
C LEU A 11 -30.67 -19.51 -6.66
N PRO A 12 -31.03 -20.14 -7.80
CA PRO A 12 -31.48 -21.51 -7.78
C PRO A 12 -30.30 -22.47 -7.58
N PHE A 13 -30.41 -23.19 -6.48
CA PHE A 13 -29.73 -24.42 -6.08
C PHE A 13 -29.74 -25.45 -7.24
N PHE A 14 -28.55 -25.78 -7.77
CA PHE A 14 -28.40 -26.86 -8.76
C PHE A 14 -28.25 -28.19 -8.02
N THR A 15 -29.37 -28.92 -7.96
CA THR A 15 -29.47 -30.25 -7.37
C THR A 15 -28.77 -31.27 -8.27
N THR A 16 -27.99 -32.15 -7.65
CA THR A 16 -27.39 -33.32 -8.29
C THR A 16 -28.38 -34.46 -8.20
N GLU A 17 -28.89 -34.96 -9.32
CA GLU A 17 -29.65 -36.21 -9.36
C GLU A 17 -29.22 -37.05 -10.59
N PRO A 18 -29.06 -38.39 -10.43
CA PRO A 18 -28.39 -39.25 -11.40
C PRO A 18 -29.38 -39.81 -12.45
N PRO A 19 -28.93 -40.12 -13.68
CA PRO A 19 -29.79 -40.77 -14.65
C PRO A 19 -29.86 -42.29 -14.46
N SER A 20 -31.09 -42.79 -14.30
CA SER A 20 -31.50 -44.19 -14.41
C SER A 20 -31.70 -44.62 -15.87
N GLU A 21 -30.94 -45.64 -16.26
CA GLU A 21 -31.27 -46.80 -17.11
C GLU A 21 -32.26 -46.63 -18.26
N HIS A 22 -31.74 -46.73 -19.48
CA HIS A 22 -32.47 -47.15 -20.68
C HIS A 22 -31.65 -48.27 -21.32
N THR A 23 -32.24 -49.46 -21.43
CA THR A 23 -31.61 -50.66 -21.99
C THR A 23 -31.78 -50.69 -23.51
N ASP A 24 -30.98 -49.91 -24.23
CA ASP A 24 -30.84 -50.09 -25.68
C ASP A 24 -29.86 -51.23 -25.97
N THR A 25 -30.44 -52.37 -26.36
CA THR A 25 -29.72 -53.58 -26.77
C THR A 25 -29.04 -53.34 -28.12
N ALA A 26 -27.87 -52.73 -28.10
CA ALA A 26 -27.00 -52.61 -29.26
C ALA A 26 -26.37 -53.98 -29.58
N LYS A 27 -26.65 -54.48 -30.80
CA LYS A 27 -25.99 -55.64 -31.39
C LYS A 27 -24.49 -55.37 -31.47
N MET A 28 -23.73 -56.16 -30.72
CA MET A 28 -22.27 -56.20 -30.70
C MET A 28 -21.73 -56.55 -32.10
N ALA A 29 -21.16 -55.56 -32.78
CA ALA A 29 -20.13 -55.80 -33.78
C ALA A 29 -18.79 -55.56 -33.07
N THR A 30 -18.06 -56.64 -32.82
CA THR A 30 -16.69 -56.61 -32.31
C THR A 30 -15.80 -55.87 -33.31
N ILE A 31 -15.56 -54.58 -33.07
CA ILE A 31 -14.45 -53.87 -33.71
C ILE A 31 -13.21 -54.31 -32.96
N ASN A 32 -12.51 -55.28 -33.54
CA ASN A 32 -11.25 -55.78 -33.02
C ASN A 32 -10.31 -54.61 -32.75
N ASN A 33 -9.79 -54.58 -31.52
CA ASN A 33 -8.64 -53.80 -31.11
C ASN A 33 -7.49 -54.14 -32.08
N LEU A 34 -7.20 -53.28 -33.05
CA LEU A 34 -5.99 -53.45 -33.85
C LEU A 34 -4.81 -53.06 -32.98
N ASP A 35 -3.96 -54.04 -32.70
CA ASP A 35 -2.68 -53.91 -32.02
C ASP A 35 -1.80 -52.83 -32.67
N ILE A 36 -1.79 -51.63 -32.08
CA ILE A 36 -0.92 -50.51 -32.51
C ILE A 36 0.58 -50.83 -32.31
N ALA A 37 0.90 -51.91 -31.59
CA ALA A 37 2.27 -52.40 -31.42
C ALA A 37 2.85 -53.06 -32.70
N ALA A 38 2.03 -53.52 -33.66
CA ALA A 38 2.50 -54.14 -34.89
C ALA A 38 2.79 -53.12 -36.02
N ALA A 39 2.22 -51.91 -35.96
CA ALA A 39 2.34 -50.91 -37.03
C ALA A 39 3.72 -50.21 -37.07
N ASN A 40 4.49 -50.25 -35.98
CA ASN A 40 5.86 -49.71 -35.97
C ASN A 40 6.93 -50.68 -36.51
N ALA A 41 6.57 -51.95 -36.77
CA ALA A 41 7.51 -52.96 -37.27
C ALA A 41 7.45 -53.16 -38.80
N ALA A 42 6.54 -52.50 -39.51
CA ALA A 42 6.34 -52.64 -40.95
C ALA A 42 6.32 -51.27 -41.65
N GLY A 43 7.47 -50.60 -41.66
CA GLY A 43 7.69 -49.32 -42.33
C GLY A 43 9.07 -49.25 -43.01
N GLY A 44 9.59 -50.38 -43.49
CA GLY A 44 10.76 -50.44 -44.36
C GLY A 44 10.35 -50.18 -45.81
N GLY A 45 10.20 -48.91 -46.16
CA GLY A 45 9.87 -48.46 -47.50
C GLY A 45 10.50 -47.10 -47.74
N ALA A 46 11.81 -47.09 -47.99
CA ALA A 46 12.53 -45.94 -48.48
C ALA A 46 11.95 -45.57 -49.86
N ALA A 47 10.94 -44.70 -49.89
CA ALA A 47 10.57 -44.00 -51.09
C ALA A 47 11.77 -43.12 -51.48
N ASP A 48 12.48 -43.51 -52.54
CA ASP A 48 13.55 -42.75 -53.17
C ASP A 48 12.97 -41.48 -53.82
N HIS A 49 12.78 -40.45 -53.00
CA HIS A 49 12.91 -39.08 -53.48
C HIS A 49 14.41 -38.86 -53.75
N PRO A 50 14.81 -38.35 -54.92
CA PRO A 50 16.22 -38.14 -55.22
C PRO A 50 16.78 -37.15 -54.20
N LYS A 51 17.47 -37.69 -53.19
CA LYS A 51 18.29 -36.90 -52.28
C LYS A 51 19.38 -36.33 -53.16
N SER A 52 19.28 -35.04 -53.46
CA SER A 52 20.35 -34.26 -54.06
C SER A 52 21.67 -34.68 -53.41
N PRO A 53 22.78 -34.86 -54.15
CA PRO A 53 24.04 -35.28 -53.58
C PRO A 53 24.58 -34.17 -52.67
N ILE A 54 24.12 -34.18 -51.43
CA ILE A 54 24.63 -33.34 -50.37
C ILE A 54 26.02 -33.86 -50.08
N SER A 55 27.03 -32.98 -50.12
CA SER A 55 28.40 -33.37 -49.84
C SER A 55 28.54 -33.85 -48.39
N ASP A 56 29.43 -34.80 -48.14
CA ASP A 56 29.67 -35.32 -46.78
C ASP A 56 30.17 -34.21 -45.84
N GLU A 57 30.88 -33.22 -46.38
CA GLU A 57 31.27 -32.01 -45.65
C GLU A 57 30.05 -31.19 -45.18
N TYR A 58 29.01 -31.09 -46.00
CA TYR A 58 27.78 -30.40 -45.62
C TYR A 58 27.03 -31.18 -44.53
N ARG A 59 27.03 -32.52 -44.59
CA ARG A 59 26.46 -33.37 -43.52
C ARG A 59 27.17 -33.15 -42.19
N ALA A 60 28.50 -33.17 -42.19
CA ALA A 60 29.31 -32.95 -40.98
C ALA A 60 29.11 -31.55 -40.38
N ARG A 61 28.96 -30.52 -41.23
CA ARG A 61 28.64 -29.16 -40.77
C ARG A 61 27.26 -29.08 -40.15
N LEU A 62 26.25 -29.70 -40.76
CA LEU A 62 24.88 -29.70 -40.27
C LEU A 62 24.77 -30.42 -38.91
N GLU A 63 25.46 -31.56 -38.76
CA GLU A 63 25.50 -32.30 -37.50
C GLU A 63 26.09 -31.45 -36.36
N ARG A 64 27.17 -30.72 -36.63
CA ARG A 64 27.74 -29.76 -35.67
C ARG A 64 26.76 -28.64 -35.30
N SER A 65 26.04 -28.09 -36.28
CA SER A 65 25.04 -27.04 -36.04
C SER A 65 23.81 -27.54 -35.28
N LEU A 66 23.37 -28.77 -35.50
CA LEU A 66 22.26 -29.39 -34.77
C LEU A 66 22.65 -29.78 -33.35
N GLY A 67 23.90 -30.22 -33.12
CA GLY A 67 24.42 -30.51 -31.77
C GLY A 67 24.55 -29.27 -30.88
N HIS A 68 24.65 -28.08 -31.48
CA HIS A 68 24.66 -26.78 -30.78
C HIS A 68 23.33 -26.03 -30.92
N ARG A 69 22.24 -26.74 -31.21
CA ARG A 69 20.93 -26.11 -31.36
C ARG A 69 20.43 -25.63 -30.00
N PRO A 70 20.05 -24.35 -29.86
CA PRO A 70 19.45 -23.84 -28.63
C PRO A 70 18.09 -24.48 -28.39
N ASP A 71 17.77 -24.67 -27.11
CA ASP A 71 16.47 -25.22 -26.71
C ASP A 71 15.34 -24.25 -27.05
N ARG A 72 14.14 -24.81 -27.25
CA ARG A 72 12.94 -24.01 -27.55
C ARG A 72 12.70 -22.91 -26.50
N HIS A 73 12.88 -23.26 -25.23
CA HIS A 73 12.72 -22.33 -24.11
C HIS A 73 13.71 -21.15 -24.20
N GLU A 74 14.97 -21.43 -24.53
CA GLU A 74 16.00 -20.39 -24.69
C GLU A 74 15.66 -19.41 -25.82
N LEU A 75 15.07 -19.90 -26.91
CA LEU A 75 14.59 -19.06 -28.00
C LEU A 75 13.37 -18.21 -27.60
N GLU A 76 12.51 -18.71 -26.71
CA GLU A 76 11.38 -17.96 -26.17
C GLU A 76 11.84 -16.85 -25.21
N GLU A 77 12.79 -17.13 -24.32
CA GLU A 77 13.39 -16.12 -23.42
C GLU A 77 14.10 -15.00 -24.19
N LYS A 78 14.81 -15.36 -25.26
CA LYS A 78 15.46 -14.40 -26.16
C LYS A 78 14.46 -13.67 -27.07
N ASN A 79 13.15 -13.89 -26.90
CA ASN A 79 12.07 -13.33 -27.70
C ASN A 79 12.19 -13.63 -29.21
N ILE A 80 12.92 -14.68 -29.59
CA ILE A 80 13.07 -15.13 -30.98
C ILE A 80 11.86 -15.97 -31.39
N LEU A 81 11.43 -16.89 -30.53
CA LEU A 81 10.18 -17.64 -30.69
C LEU A 81 9.11 -17.05 -29.77
N LYS A 82 7.87 -16.94 -30.22
CA LYS A 82 6.77 -16.51 -29.33
C LYS A 82 6.34 -17.68 -28.43
N PRO A 83 6.06 -17.41 -27.15
CA PRO A 83 5.65 -18.46 -26.22
C PRO A 83 4.25 -18.98 -26.56
N GLY A 84 4.11 -20.31 -26.56
CA GLY A 84 2.83 -21.00 -26.72
C GLY A 84 2.79 -21.99 -27.89
N ASN A 85 1.81 -22.87 -27.86
CA ASN A 85 1.58 -23.90 -28.87
C ASN A 85 0.47 -23.49 -29.86
N LEU A 86 0.53 -22.25 -30.37
CA LEU A 86 -0.43 -21.72 -31.33
C LEU A 86 0.08 -21.92 -32.75
N ALA A 87 -0.83 -22.09 -33.70
CA ALA A 87 -0.49 -22.13 -35.11
C ALA A 87 0.16 -20.79 -35.54
N PRO A 88 1.19 -20.80 -36.41
CA PRO A 88 1.87 -19.58 -36.87
C PRO A 88 0.94 -18.53 -37.48
N SER A 89 -0.19 -18.96 -38.08
CA SER A 89 -1.20 -18.06 -38.67
C SER A 89 -1.97 -17.23 -37.64
N LEU A 90 -2.15 -17.74 -36.42
CA LEU A 90 -2.92 -17.06 -35.35
C LEU A 90 -2.07 -16.18 -34.45
N GLN A 91 -0.75 -16.32 -34.52
CA GLN A 91 0.19 -15.60 -33.66
C GLN A 91 0.05 -14.07 -33.80
N ALA A 92 -0.08 -13.57 -35.04
CA ALA A 92 -0.23 -12.14 -35.30
C ALA A 92 -1.54 -11.59 -34.71
N ALA A 93 -2.65 -12.32 -34.84
CA ALA A 93 -3.95 -11.90 -34.30
C ALA A 93 -3.94 -11.87 -32.76
N ARG A 94 -3.28 -12.85 -32.12
CA ARG A 94 -3.05 -12.85 -30.67
C ARG A 94 -2.25 -11.62 -30.23
N ASP A 95 -1.13 -11.34 -30.89
CA ASP A 95 -0.24 -10.24 -30.52
C ASP A 95 -0.97 -8.88 -30.64
N GLU A 96 -1.81 -8.71 -31.66
CA GLU A 96 -2.62 -7.51 -31.84
C GLU A 96 -3.69 -7.38 -30.75
N LEU A 97 -4.40 -8.47 -30.41
CA LEU A 97 -5.35 -8.47 -29.29
C LEU A 97 -4.67 -8.16 -27.97
N GLU A 98 -3.49 -8.72 -27.71
CA GLU A 98 -2.75 -8.44 -26.49
C GLU A 98 -2.30 -6.98 -26.44
N LYS A 99 -1.90 -6.42 -27.59
CA LYS A 99 -1.56 -5.01 -27.73
C LYS A 99 -2.76 -4.11 -27.48
N SER A 100 -3.94 -4.41 -28.03
CA SER A 100 -5.15 -3.64 -27.79
C SER A 100 -5.55 -3.68 -26.32
N GLN A 101 -5.57 -4.86 -25.70
CA GLN A 101 -5.83 -5.01 -24.27
C GLN A 101 -4.82 -4.24 -23.39
N ARG A 102 -3.54 -4.21 -23.78
CA ARG A 102 -2.52 -3.41 -23.09
C ARG A 102 -2.77 -1.91 -23.26
N ALA A 103 -3.21 -1.46 -24.43
CA ALA A 103 -3.57 -0.08 -24.70
C ALA A 103 -4.78 0.36 -23.87
N ASP A 104 -5.88 -0.41 -23.89
CA ASP A 104 -7.10 -0.12 -23.14
C ASP A 104 -6.82 -0.03 -21.63
N LYS A 105 -5.99 -0.94 -21.10
CA LYS A 105 -5.56 -0.91 -19.69
C LYS A 105 -4.71 0.31 -19.37
N LEU A 106 -3.86 0.76 -20.29
CA LEU A 106 -3.03 1.93 -20.10
C LEU A 106 -3.91 3.19 -20.10
N GLU A 107 -4.83 3.31 -21.05
CA GLU A 107 -5.78 4.42 -21.16
C GLU A 107 -6.59 4.57 -19.86
N GLY A 108 -7.21 3.49 -19.37
CA GLY A 108 -7.97 3.54 -18.11
C GLY A 108 -7.11 3.89 -16.87
N ARG A 109 -5.80 3.63 -16.89
CA ARG A 109 -4.86 4.06 -15.84
C ARG A 109 -4.48 5.54 -15.98
N LEU A 110 -4.37 6.04 -17.20
CA LEU A 110 -4.07 7.44 -17.48
C LEU A 110 -5.25 8.34 -17.14
N GLU A 111 -6.48 7.91 -17.39
CA GLU A 111 -7.70 8.64 -17.00
C GLU A 111 -7.82 8.83 -15.48
N ARG A 112 -7.45 7.81 -14.71
CA ARG A 112 -7.51 7.84 -13.22
C ARG A 112 -6.20 8.30 -12.60
N ARG A 113 -5.32 8.93 -13.37
CA ARG A 113 -4.02 9.37 -12.90
C ARG A 113 -4.21 10.50 -11.87
N PRO A 114 -3.65 10.38 -10.65
CA PRO A 114 -3.70 11.46 -9.67
C PRO A 114 -2.85 12.64 -10.14
N GLU A 115 -3.28 13.84 -9.76
CA GLU A 115 -2.53 15.07 -9.99
C GLU A 115 -1.23 15.09 -9.20
N ARG A 116 -0.28 15.90 -9.67
CA ARG A 116 1.03 15.99 -9.06
C ARG A 116 0.96 16.49 -7.62
N GLU A 117 0.12 17.50 -7.37
CA GLU A 117 -0.09 18.10 -6.05
C GLU A 117 -0.67 17.09 -5.05
N ASP A 118 -1.53 16.18 -5.49
CA ASP A 118 -2.05 15.09 -4.65
C ASP A 118 -0.93 14.13 -4.23
N LEU A 119 -0.01 13.80 -5.16
CA LEU A 119 1.13 12.94 -4.86
C LEU A 119 2.10 13.60 -3.87
N VAL A 120 2.28 14.92 -3.95
CA VAL A 120 3.08 15.71 -2.99
C VAL A 120 2.40 15.72 -1.63
N SER A 121 1.09 15.98 -1.58
CA SER A 121 0.32 16.04 -0.34
C SER A 121 0.30 14.69 0.39
N ARG A 122 0.29 13.59 -0.36
CA ARG A 122 0.41 12.23 0.19
C ARG A 122 1.84 11.82 0.55
N GLY A 123 2.84 12.67 0.28
CA GLY A 123 4.25 12.38 0.55
C GLY A 123 4.89 11.34 -0.38
N ILE A 124 4.26 11.02 -1.52
CA ILE A 124 4.81 10.09 -2.51
C ILE A 124 5.87 10.79 -3.37
N LEU A 125 5.57 12.00 -3.83
CA LEU A 125 6.52 12.84 -4.57
C LEU A 125 7.05 13.95 -3.66
N LYS A 126 8.34 14.26 -3.76
CA LYS A 126 8.94 15.41 -3.08
C LYS A 126 8.78 16.67 -3.92
N ASP A 127 8.75 17.82 -3.26
CA ASP A 127 8.63 19.12 -3.94
C ASP A 127 9.73 19.31 -4.99
N GLN A 128 9.32 19.60 -6.23
CA GLN A 128 10.20 19.73 -7.41
C GLN A 128 10.89 21.09 -7.49
N SER A 129 11.03 21.82 -6.37
CA SER A 129 11.88 23.01 -6.32
C SER A 129 13.35 22.68 -6.62
N VAL A 130 13.72 21.39 -6.53
CA VAL A 130 15.09 20.90 -6.69
C VAL A 130 15.11 19.76 -7.70
N ALA A 131 16.14 19.74 -8.55
CA ALA A 131 16.34 18.71 -9.56
C ALA A 131 16.31 17.29 -8.95
N PRO A 132 15.73 16.28 -9.64
CA PRO A 132 15.57 14.91 -9.11
C PRO A 132 16.87 14.28 -8.59
N SER A 133 18.00 14.56 -9.25
CA SER A 133 19.33 14.05 -8.86
C SER A 133 19.84 14.61 -7.53
N LEU A 134 19.37 15.79 -7.12
CA LEU A 134 19.80 16.48 -5.90
C LEU A 134 18.86 16.28 -4.72
N GLN A 135 17.67 15.71 -4.94
CA GLN A 135 16.66 15.54 -3.89
C GLN A 135 17.19 14.74 -2.69
N ALA A 136 17.87 13.63 -2.96
CA ALA A 136 18.46 12.80 -1.90
C ALA A 136 19.47 13.57 -1.04
N LYS A 137 20.38 14.34 -1.67
CA LYS A 137 21.38 15.15 -0.96
C LYS A 137 20.75 16.30 -0.17
N ARG A 138 19.71 16.93 -0.73
CA ARG A 138 18.94 17.97 -0.04
C ARG A 138 18.31 17.42 1.23
N ASP A 139 17.69 16.24 1.15
CA ASP A 139 17.01 15.65 2.31
C ASP A 139 17.99 15.20 3.38
N GLU A 140 19.14 14.68 2.98
CA GLU A 140 20.23 14.35 3.89
C GLU A 140 20.72 15.59 4.65
N LEU A 141 20.97 16.70 3.93
CA LEU A 141 21.33 17.97 4.53
C LEU A 141 20.21 18.54 5.43
N GLN A 142 18.95 18.45 4.99
CA GLN A 142 17.83 18.91 5.79
C GLN A 142 17.70 18.10 7.08
N LYS A 143 17.93 16.78 7.00
CA LYS A 143 17.94 15.91 8.16
C LYS A 143 19.08 16.26 9.12
N SER A 144 20.31 16.45 8.64
CA SER A 144 21.44 16.84 9.49
C SER A 144 21.19 18.20 10.15
N GLN A 145 20.71 19.19 9.40
CA GLN A 145 20.36 20.49 9.97
C GLN A 145 19.27 20.39 11.05
N LEU A 146 18.29 19.48 10.87
CA LEU A 146 17.25 19.25 11.87
C LEU A 146 17.80 18.53 13.11
N THR A 147 18.72 17.57 12.94
CA THR A 147 19.36 16.89 14.07
C THR A 147 20.20 17.87 14.88
N ASP A 148 21.01 18.69 14.23
CA ASP A 148 21.89 19.65 14.90
C ASP A 148 21.06 20.71 15.66
N LYS A 149 19.97 21.19 15.03
CA LYS A 149 19.01 22.11 15.68
C LYS A 149 18.31 21.46 16.87
N LEU A 150 17.97 20.17 16.77
CA LEU A 150 17.33 19.45 17.86
C LEU A 150 18.31 19.23 19.01
N GLU A 151 19.53 18.83 18.71
CA GLU A 151 20.61 18.62 19.69
C GLU A 151 20.85 19.89 20.50
N GLY A 152 21.07 21.03 19.85
CA GLY A 152 21.25 22.31 20.57
C GLY A 152 20.03 22.74 21.40
N ARG A 153 18.80 22.32 21.03
CA ARG A 153 17.60 22.55 21.86
C ARG A 153 17.50 21.59 23.05
N LEU A 154 17.99 20.38 22.90
CA LEU A 154 18.03 19.37 23.96
C LEU A 154 19.10 19.70 25.00
N GLU A 155 20.26 20.22 24.57
CA GLU A 155 21.32 20.69 25.49
C GLU A 155 20.85 21.83 26.40
N ARG A 156 20.02 22.73 25.85
CA ARG A 156 19.48 23.90 26.58
C ARG A 156 18.10 23.64 27.15
N ARG A 157 17.72 22.37 27.31
CA ARG A 157 16.42 22.00 27.85
C ARG A 157 16.31 22.50 29.30
N PRO A 158 15.35 23.38 29.63
CA PRO A 158 15.16 23.82 31.00
C PRO A 158 14.77 22.66 31.92
N GLU A 159 15.22 22.71 33.15
CA GLU A 159 14.80 21.76 34.18
C GLU A 159 13.34 22.01 34.58
N LYS A 160 12.75 21.00 35.22
CA LYS A 160 11.35 21.06 35.63
C LYS A 160 11.10 22.21 36.60
N GLU A 161 12.01 22.43 37.54
CA GLU A 161 11.94 23.46 38.56
C GLU A 161 11.95 24.86 37.94
N ASP A 162 12.74 25.07 36.87
CA ASP A 162 12.74 26.32 36.11
C ASP A 162 11.38 26.60 35.47
N LEU A 163 10.71 25.56 34.97
CA LEU A 163 9.36 25.68 34.40
C LEU A 163 8.30 25.97 35.47
N VAL A 164 8.46 25.45 36.69
CA VAL A 164 7.61 25.76 37.84
C VAL A 164 7.80 27.20 38.29
N ASN A 165 9.05 27.64 38.45
CA ASN A 165 9.39 29.00 38.85
C ASN A 165 8.88 30.04 37.85
N ARG A 166 8.86 29.69 36.56
CA ARG A 166 8.29 30.53 35.48
C ARG A 166 6.77 30.46 35.39
N GLY A 167 6.10 29.64 36.20
CA GLY A 167 4.65 29.45 36.18
C GLY A 167 4.12 28.71 34.94
N ILE A 168 4.99 28.06 34.15
CA ILE A 168 4.60 27.28 32.96
C ILE A 168 4.08 25.91 33.39
N LEU A 169 4.79 25.26 34.33
CA LEU A 169 4.40 23.98 34.90
C LEU A 169 3.88 24.18 36.31
N LYS A 170 2.78 23.51 36.66
CA LYS A 170 2.24 23.50 38.03
C LYS A 170 2.92 22.43 38.86
N ASP A 171 3.10 22.67 40.16
CA ASP A 171 3.67 21.70 41.09
C ASP A 171 2.97 20.34 40.98
N GLN A 172 3.75 19.34 40.57
CA GLN A 172 3.28 17.99 40.29
C GLN A 172 3.10 17.18 41.58
N SER A 173 2.24 17.66 42.48
CA SER A 173 1.78 16.85 43.62
C SER A 173 0.71 15.82 43.23
N VAL A 174 0.19 15.90 42.00
CA VAL A 174 -0.91 15.08 41.45
C VAL A 174 -0.64 14.76 39.99
N ALA A 175 -1.24 13.67 39.50
CA ALA A 175 -1.15 13.26 38.11
C ALA A 175 -1.61 14.39 37.13
N PRO A 176 -1.03 14.48 35.92
CA PRO A 176 -1.33 15.56 34.97
C PRO A 176 -2.83 15.72 34.65
N ALA A 177 -3.56 14.61 34.56
CA ALA A 177 -5.00 14.62 34.28
C ALA A 177 -5.85 15.27 35.40
N LEU A 178 -5.34 15.32 36.64
CA LEU A 178 -6.05 15.86 37.81
C LEU A 178 -5.64 17.28 38.17
N GLN A 179 -4.57 17.81 37.56
CA GLN A 179 -4.06 19.15 37.88
C GLN A 179 -5.12 20.24 37.67
N GLY A 180 -5.89 20.18 36.58
CA GLY A 180 -6.97 21.14 36.31
C GLY A 180 -8.05 21.13 37.40
N LYS A 181 -8.53 19.94 37.79
CA LYS A 181 -9.54 19.80 38.84
C LYS A 181 -9.04 20.25 40.22
N LYS A 182 -7.78 19.96 40.53
CA LYS A 182 -7.16 20.43 41.78
C LYS A 182 -7.13 21.95 41.82
N GLU A 183 -6.66 22.60 40.76
CA GLU A 183 -6.59 24.06 40.71
C GLU A 183 -7.97 24.72 40.78
N GLU A 184 -8.97 24.15 40.10
CA GLU A 184 -10.34 24.62 40.20
C GLU A 184 -10.86 24.56 41.64
N LEU A 185 -10.62 23.44 42.32
CA LEU A 185 -10.98 23.27 43.73
C LEU A 185 -10.22 24.28 44.63
N GLU A 186 -8.92 24.44 44.44
CA GLU A 186 -8.10 25.38 45.20
C GLU A 186 -8.55 26.82 44.98
N ARG A 187 -8.87 27.20 43.73
CA ARG A 187 -9.39 28.53 43.40
C ARG A 187 -10.76 28.78 44.04
N ALA A 188 -11.66 27.79 44.02
CA ALA A 188 -12.95 27.89 44.69
C ALA A 188 -12.80 28.04 46.21
N ARG A 189 -11.89 27.28 46.83
CA ARG A 189 -11.57 27.40 48.26
C ARG A 189 -11.03 28.78 48.60
N LEU A 190 -10.09 29.28 47.82
CA LEU A 190 -9.44 30.57 48.02
C LEU A 190 -10.44 31.73 47.82
N GLY A 191 -11.35 31.62 46.85
CA GLY A 191 -12.46 32.56 46.66
C GLY A 191 -13.43 32.59 47.84
N ASN A 192 -13.84 31.42 48.35
CA ASN A 192 -14.70 31.34 49.53
C ASN A 192 -14.01 31.90 50.78
N GLN A 193 -12.70 31.69 50.92
CA GLN A 193 -11.92 32.24 52.03
C GLN A 193 -11.84 33.77 51.95
N LEU A 194 -11.48 34.31 50.79
CA LEU A 194 -11.47 35.75 50.54
C LEU A 194 -12.82 36.40 50.82
N GLN A 195 -13.92 35.74 50.44
CA GLN A 195 -15.26 36.25 50.71
C GLN A 195 -15.50 36.43 52.21
N LYS A 196 -15.19 35.41 53.04
CA LYS A 196 -15.32 35.50 54.50
C LYS A 196 -14.44 36.58 55.10
N ASP A 197 -13.21 36.71 54.62
CA ASP A 197 -12.27 37.72 55.10
C ASP A 197 -12.78 39.13 54.79
N LEU A 198 -13.41 39.33 53.62
CA LEU A 198 -14.05 40.59 53.23
C LEU A 198 -15.33 40.89 54.01
N GLU A 199 -16.11 39.87 54.40
CA GLU A 199 -17.29 40.03 55.26
C GLU A 199 -16.89 40.52 56.66
N SER A 200 -15.75 40.04 57.19
CA SER A 200 -15.20 40.47 58.48
C SER A 200 -14.36 41.77 58.41
N ARG A 201 -14.40 42.49 57.28
CA ARG A 201 -13.55 43.65 57.04
C ARG A 201 -13.85 44.78 58.05
N PRO A 202 -12.85 45.23 58.83
CA PRO A 202 -13.03 46.34 59.76
C PRO A 202 -13.37 47.64 59.03
N ASN A 203 -14.27 48.45 59.59
CA ASN A 203 -14.58 49.77 59.07
C ASN A 203 -13.43 50.76 59.29
N ALA A 204 -13.43 51.86 58.54
CA ALA A 204 -12.36 52.86 58.59
C ALA A 204 -12.16 53.43 60.00
N ASP A 205 -13.24 53.65 60.74
CA ASP A 205 -13.17 54.21 62.09
C ASP A 205 -12.56 53.23 63.11
N SER A 206 -12.83 51.93 62.99
CA SER A 206 -12.16 50.90 63.80
C SER A 206 -10.66 50.85 63.54
N LEU A 207 -10.23 51.16 62.31
CA LEU A 207 -8.81 51.23 61.95
C LEU A 207 -8.15 52.52 62.47
N ARG A 208 -8.89 53.65 62.53
CA ARG A 208 -8.43 54.89 63.18
C ARG A 208 -8.24 54.68 64.68
N GLN A 209 -9.20 54.06 65.35
CA GLN A 209 -9.12 53.77 66.80
C GLN A 209 -7.94 52.84 67.12
N LYS A 210 -7.61 51.90 66.22
CA LYS A 210 -6.43 51.03 66.34
C LYS A 210 -5.11 51.72 65.95
N GLY A 211 -5.13 52.99 65.56
CA GLY A 211 -3.94 53.78 65.20
C GLY A 211 -3.31 53.42 63.85
N ILE A 212 -4.02 52.66 62.99
CA ILE A 212 -3.52 52.22 61.67
C ILE A 212 -3.82 53.28 60.61
N LEU A 213 -4.96 53.97 60.72
CA LEU A 213 -5.33 55.10 59.86
C LEU A 213 -5.18 56.42 60.64
N PRO A 214 -4.68 57.50 60.00
CA PRO A 214 -4.64 58.83 60.62
C PRO A 214 -6.07 59.34 60.90
N HIS A 215 -6.27 60.03 62.02
CA HIS A 215 -7.50 60.81 62.25
C HIS A 215 -7.50 61.99 61.28
N GLN A 216 -8.58 62.18 60.54
CA GLN A 216 -8.71 63.35 59.68
C GLN A 216 -9.15 64.51 60.57
N GLU A 217 -8.31 65.53 60.67
CA GLU A 217 -8.69 66.82 61.25
C GLU A 217 -9.68 67.47 60.27
N GLU A 218 -10.96 67.49 60.63
CA GLU A 218 -11.95 68.34 59.96
C GLU A 218 -11.67 69.79 60.36
N GLN A 219 -11.45 70.66 59.37
CA GLN A 219 -11.37 72.12 59.53
C GLN A 219 -12.77 72.75 59.60
#